data_AF-A0A4Y9RN21-F1
#
_entry.id   AF-A0A4Y9RN21-F1
#
_cell.length_a   1.000
_cell.length_b   1.000
_cell.length_c   1.000
_cell.angle_alpha   90.00
_cell.angle_beta   90.00
_cell.angle_gamma   90.00
#
_symmetry.space_group_name_H-M   'P 1'
#
loop_
_entity.id
_entity.type
_entity.pdbx_description
1 polymer ?
#
loop_
_entity_poly.entity_id
_entity_poly.type
_entity_poly.pdbx_seq_one_letter_code
_entity_poly.pdbx_strand_id
1 'polypeptide(L)'
;MCLIVFAWHVVPGNALFAAANRDEFYARPAKAAHWWEDHPEVYAGRDLEGGGTWLGVTKHGRFAALTNVRNPAEKRPSAPTRGALVADYLTGAMSPESYVAAIAPHAAAYNGFN
;
A
#
# COMPACT_ATOMS: atom_id res chain seq x y z
N MET A 1 9.03 5.74 -11.10
CA MET A 1 8.70 4.33 -10.88
C MET A 1 8.68 4.11 -9.37
N CYS A 2 7.64 3.49 -8.81
CA CYS A 2 7.69 3.09 -7.40
C CYS A 2 8.72 1.98 -7.22
N LEU A 3 9.37 1.92 -6.06
CA LEU A 3 10.28 0.84 -5.70
C LEU A 3 10.12 0.50 -4.23
N ILE A 4 10.35 -0.76 -3.89
CA ILE A 4 10.47 -1.24 -2.51
C ILE A 4 11.77 -2.03 -2.43
N VAL A 5 12.58 -1.73 -1.41
CA VAL A 5 13.82 -2.44 -1.10
C VAL A 5 13.63 -3.14 0.24
N PHE A 6 14.00 -4.42 0.27
CA PHE A 6 14.04 -5.21 1.49
C PHE A 6 15.49 -5.59 1.82
N ALA A 7 15.87 -5.38 3.06
CA ALA A 7 17.11 -5.89 3.64
C ALA A 7 16.73 -6.95 4.69
N TRP A 8 16.79 -8.22 4.29
CA TRP A 8 16.34 -9.36 5.09
C TRP A 8 17.54 -10.07 5.74
N HIS A 9 17.63 -10.04 7.07
CA HIS A 9 18.74 -10.60 7.86
C HIS A 9 20.15 -10.17 7.43
N VAL A 10 20.30 -8.97 6.86
CA VAL A 10 21.60 -8.44 6.42
C VAL A 10 22.17 -7.37 7.35
N VAL A 11 21.35 -6.78 8.23
CA VAL A 11 21.79 -5.77 9.21
C VAL A 11 21.70 -6.36 10.62
N PRO A 12 22.80 -6.40 11.39
CA PRO A 12 22.79 -6.92 12.76
C PRO A 12 21.76 -6.20 13.65
N GLY A 13 20.97 -6.97 14.41
CA GLY A 13 19.96 -6.43 15.33
C GLY A 13 18.56 -6.25 14.73
N ASN A 14 18.38 -6.44 13.42
CA ASN A 14 17.08 -6.30 12.76
C ASN A 14 16.83 -7.44 11.77
N ALA A 15 15.68 -8.10 11.88
CA ALA A 15 15.30 -9.13 10.92
C ALA A 15 14.99 -8.55 9.53
N LEU A 16 14.37 -7.36 9.48
CA LEU A 16 13.96 -6.73 8.24
C LEU A 16 14.08 -5.21 8.29
N PHE A 17 14.63 -4.65 7.21
CA PHE A 17 14.42 -3.26 6.81
C PHE A 17 13.60 -3.22 5.53
N ALA A 18 12.57 -2.38 5.49
CA ALA A 18 11.78 -2.10 4.30
C ALA A 18 11.79 -0.59 4.03
N ALA A 19 12.20 -0.19 2.83
CA ALA A 19 12.16 1.19 2.37
C ALA A 19 11.42 1.25 1.04
N ALA A 20 10.49 2.19 0.91
CA ALA A 20 9.72 2.36 -0.31
C ALA A 20 9.77 3.81 -0.80
N ASN A 21 9.94 3.97 -2.12
CA ASN A 21 9.69 5.24 -2.79
C ASN A 21 8.35 5.15 -3.52
N ARG A 22 7.42 6.04 -3.18
CA ARG A 22 6.20 6.27 -3.96
C ARG A 22 6.49 7.35 -4.99
N ASP A 23 6.55 6.95 -6.26
CA ASP A 23 6.57 7.90 -7.37
C ASP A 23 5.14 8.22 -7.81
N GLU A 24 4.75 9.47 -7.64
CA GLU A 24 3.41 9.97 -7.89
C GLU A 24 3.43 11.44 -8.31
N PHE A 25 2.35 11.92 -8.93
CA PHE A 25 2.19 13.33 -9.28
C PHE A 25 2.29 14.23 -8.04
N TYR A 26 3.11 15.28 -8.14
CA TYR A 26 3.23 16.31 -7.11
C TYR A 26 1.89 16.96 -6.72
N ALA A 27 0.96 17.06 -7.68
CA ALA A 27 -0.37 17.63 -7.44
C ALA A 27 -1.30 16.70 -6.64
N ARG A 28 -0.96 15.42 -6.45
CA ARG A 28 -1.77 14.46 -5.68
C ARG A 28 -1.46 14.62 -4.18
N PRO A 29 -2.37 15.19 -3.38
CA PRO A 29 -2.10 15.49 -1.98
C PRO A 29 -1.98 14.22 -1.15
N ALA A 30 -1.06 14.23 -0.18
CA ALA A 30 -0.87 13.13 0.76
C ALA A 30 -0.45 13.65 2.15
N LYS A 31 -0.86 12.95 3.21
CA LYS A 31 -0.41 13.17 4.58
C LYS A 31 0.77 12.25 4.89
N ALA A 32 1.75 12.76 5.62
CA ALA A 32 2.89 11.97 6.11
C ALA A 32 2.43 10.79 6.98
N ALA A 33 3.31 9.81 7.16
CA ALA A 33 3.01 8.65 7.99
C ALA A 33 2.70 9.07 9.43
N HIS A 34 1.58 8.60 9.94
CA HIS A 34 1.11 8.84 11.30
C HIS A 34 0.19 7.69 11.70
N TRP A 35 -0.10 7.59 13.00
CA TRP A 35 -1.22 6.77 13.46
C TRP A 35 -2.52 7.38 12.98
N TRP A 36 -3.31 6.62 12.23
CA TRP A 36 -4.56 7.12 11.67
C TRP A 36 -5.60 7.41 12.76
N GLU A 37 -6.46 8.39 12.52
CA GLU A 37 -7.50 8.80 13.47
C GLU A 37 -8.71 7.86 13.43
N ASP A 38 -9.09 7.41 12.22
CA ASP A 38 -10.17 6.46 11.96
C ASP A 38 -9.78 5.00 12.30
N HIS A 39 -8.48 4.67 12.19
CA HIS A 39 -7.92 3.35 12.49
C HIS A 39 -6.61 3.47 13.30
N PRO A 40 -6.68 3.70 14.63
CA PRO A 40 -5.52 3.99 15.49
C PRO A 40 -4.48 2.86 15.62
N GLU A 41 -4.77 1.69 15.10
CA GLU A 41 -3.88 0.55 14.96
C GLU A 41 -2.96 0.63 13.74
N VAL A 42 -3.26 1.50 12.76
CA VAL A 42 -2.54 1.64 11.49
C VAL A 42 -1.55 2.81 11.54
N TYR A 43 -0.29 2.55 11.20
CA TYR A 43 0.72 3.56 10.94
C TYR A 43 1.07 3.57 9.46
N ALA A 44 0.65 4.62 8.75
CA ALA A 44 0.83 4.73 7.30
C ALA A 44 0.70 6.18 6.83
N GLY A 45 1.30 6.49 5.66
CA GLY A 45 0.93 7.72 4.93
C GLY A 45 -0.51 7.63 4.45
N ARG A 46 -1.17 8.76 4.17
CA ARG A 46 -2.56 8.77 3.67
C ARG A 46 -2.64 9.52 2.36
N ASP A 47 -3.18 8.88 1.33
CA ASP A 47 -3.56 9.54 0.08
C ASP A 47 -4.82 10.37 0.35
N LEU A 48 -4.76 11.69 0.20
CA LEU A 48 -5.88 12.57 0.52
C LEU A 48 -6.89 12.69 -0.63
N GLU A 49 -6.55 12.20 -1.81
CA GLU A 49 -7.48 12.15 -2.94
C GLU A 49 -8.21 10.80 -2.99
N GLY A 50 -7.45 9.71 -2.81
CA GLY A 50 -8.01 8.34 -2.84
C GLY A 50 -8.45 7.78 -1.49
N GLY A 51 -8.06 8.40 -0.38
CA GLY A 51 -8.37 7.91 0.97
C GLY A 51 -7.60 6.64 1.39
N GLY A 52 -6.77 6.06 0.52
CA GLY A 52 -6.01 4.85 0.81
C GLY A 52 -4.56 5.09 1.25
N THR A 53 -3.73 4.06 1.14
CA THR A 53 -2.28 4.16 1.39
C THR A 53 -1.47 3.29 0.43
N TRP A 54 -0.15 3.45 0.42
CA TRP A 54 0.79 2.71 -0.42
C TRP A 54 1.76 1.85 0.37
N LEU A 55 1.92 2.13 1.66
CA LEU A 55 2.79 1.41 2.58
C LEU A 55 2.31 1.67 4.00
N GLY A 56 2.15 0.61 4.78
CA GLY A 56 1.79 0.74 6.18
C GLY A 56 2.04 -0.52 6.99
N VAL A 57 2.01 -0.32 8.30
CA VAL A 57 2.07 -1.39 9.30
C VAL A 57 0.99 -1.19 10.35
N THR A 58 0.72 -2.23 11.12
CA THR A 58 -0.14 -2.14 12.31
C THR A 58 0.60 -2.48 13.58
N LYS A 59 0.01 -2.10 14.73
CA LYS A 59 0.48 -2.52 16.07
C LYS A 59 0.48 -4.04 16.26
N HIS A 60 -0.26 -4.77 15.43
CA HIS A 60 -0.39 -6.23 15.49
C HIS A 60 0.45 -6.96 14.44
N GLY A 61 1.40 -6.27 13.81
CA GLY A 61 2.37 -6.89 12.90
C GLY A 61 1.87 -7.13 11.47
N ARG A 62 0.69 -6.61 11.10
CA ARG A 62 0.33 -6.54 9.67
C ARG A 62 1.24 -5.56 8.96
N PHE A 63 1.68 -5.93 7.77
CA PHE A 63 2.45 -5.10 6.85
C PHE A 63 1.82 -5.24 5.46
N ALA A 64 1.63 -4.13 4.76
CA ALA A 64 1.26 -4.15 3.35
C ALA A 64 1.87 -2.96 2.62
N ALA A 65 2.17 -3.18 1.36
CA ALA A 65 2.73 -2.19 0.46
C ALA A 65 2.25 -2.47 -0.96
N LEU A 66 2.25 -1.43 -1.79
CA LEU A 66 1.89 -1.55 -3.20
C LEU A 66 2.78 -0.66 -4.06
N THR A 67 3.14 -1.17 -5.23
CA THR A 67 3.85 -0.45 -6.27
C THR A 67 2.94 -0.21 -7.47
N ASN A 68 2.95 1.02 -7.99
CA ASN A 68 2.21 1.33 -9.21
C ASN A 68 2.96 0.80 -10.43
N VAL A 69 2.26 0.12 -11.34
CA VAL A 69 2.77 -0.14 -12.69
C VAL A 69 2.47 1.09 -13.55
N ARG A 70 3.52 1.70 -14.11
CA ARG A 70 3.38 2.89 -14.97
C ARG A 70 3.21 2.44 -16.42
N ASN A 71 1.96 2.26 -16.84
CA ASN A 71 1.60 2.08 -18.23
C ASN A 71 0.67 3.21 -18.70
N PRO A 72 1.19 4.25 -19.38
CA PRO A 72 0.38 5.39 -19.83
C PRO A 72 -0.77 5.03 -20.76
N ALA A 73 -0.64 3.95 -21.54
CA ALA A 73 -1.66 3.49 -22.48
C ALA A 73 -2.86 2.81 -21.78
N GLU A 74 -2.73 2.43 -20.51
CA GLU A 74 -3.71 1.63 -19.79
C GLU A 74 -4.38 2.38 -18.63
N LYS A 75 -4.17 3.70 -18.53
CA LYS A 75 -4.80 4.50 -17.46
C LYS A 75 -6.31 4.55 -17.67
N ARG A 76 -7.04 3.90 -16.76
CA ARG A 76 -8.50 3.99 -16.65
C ARG A 76 -8.85 4.97 -15.52
N PRO A 77 -9.39 6.16 -15.83
CA PRO A 77 -9.70 7.17 -14.81
C PRO A 77 -10.82 6.73 -13.84
N SER A 78 -11.73 5.87 -14.29
CA SER A 78 -12.83 5.33 -13.48
C SER A 78 -12.46 4.11 -12.65
N ALA A 79 -11.22 3.60 -12.77
CA ALA A 79 -10.79 2.45 -11.98
C ALA A 79 -10.68 2.83 -10.49
N PRO A 80 -11.01 1.92 -9.56
CA PRO A 80 -10.83 2.17 -8.14
C PRO A 80 -9.37 2.48 -7.80
N THR A 81 -9.16 3.26 -6.74
CA THR A 81 -7.81 3.52 -6.24
C THR A 81 -7.19 2.25 -5.66
N ARG A 82 -5.98 1.93 -6.13
CA ARG A 82 -5.19 0.80 -5.63
C ARG A 82 -4.81 0.95 -4.16
N GLY A 83 -4.74 2.19 -3.66
CA GLY A 83 -4.39 2.42 -2.26
C GLY A 83 -5.44 1.90 -1.27
N ALA A 84 -6.66 1.63 -1.74
CA ALA A 84 -7.68 0.96 -0.94
C ALA A 84 -7.26 -0.48 -0.60
N LEU A 85 -6.63 -1.22 -1.52
CA LEU A 85 -6.17 -2.59 -1.27
C LEU A 85 -5.22 -2.68 -0.06
N VAL A 86 -4.33 -1.69 0.08
CA VAL A 86 -3.40 -1.64 1.22
C VAL A 86 -4.15 -1.24 2.50
N ALA A 87 -5.03 -0.25 2.43
CA ALA A 87 -5.80 0.22 3.59
C ALA A 87 -6.76 -0.85 4.12
N ASP A 88 -7.51 -1.52 3.25
CA ASP A 88 -8.46 -2.58 3.58
C ASP A 88 -7.76 -3.77 4.24
N TYR A 89 -6.58 -4.15 3.75
CA TYR A 89 -5.79 -5.19 4.41
C TYR A 89 -5.31 -4.77 5.81
N LEU A 90 -4.83 -3.53 5.96
CA LEU A 90 -4.29 -3.06 7.23
C LEU A 90 -5.38 -2.91 8.31
N THR A 91 -6.60 -2.55 7.91
CA THR A 91 -7.76 -2.36 8.80
C THR A 91 -8.59 -3.64 8.97
N GLY A 92 -8.38 -4.64 8.11
CA GLY A 92 -9.08 -5.92 8.14
C GLY A 92 -8.45 -6.99 9.03
N ALA A 93 -9.10 -8.15 9.10
CA ALA A 93 -8.67 -9.29 9.91
C ALA A 93 -8.22 -10.52 9.09
N MET A 94 -8.41 -10.53 7.77
CA MET A 94 -8.07 -11.67 6.91
C MET A 94 -6.57 -11.96 6.88
N SER A 95 -6.16 -13.23 6.91
CA SER A 95 -4.74 -13.58 6.71
C SER A 95 -4.23 -13.04 5.35
N PRO A 96 -2.90 -12.84 5.18
CA PRO A 96 -2.34 -12.41 3.90
C PRO A 96 -2.84 -13.26 2.73
N GLU A 97 -2.81 -14.59 2.87
CA GLU A 97 -3.18 -15.54 1.83
C GLU A 97 -4.67 -15.44 1.48
N SER A 98 -5.53 -15.38 2.50
CA SER A 98 -6.98 -15.23 2.29
C SER A 98 -7.32 -13.89 1.65
N TYR A 99 -6.65 -12.81 2.06
CA TYR A 99 -6.88 -11.49 1.49
C TYR A 99 -6.48 -11.43 0.01
N VAL A 100 -5.28 -11.93 -0.33
CA VAL A 100 -4.81 -12.02 -1.73
C VAL A 100 -5.78 -12.86 -2.57
N ALA A 101 -6.22 -14.02 -2.06
CA ALA A 101 -7.19 -14.87 -2.76
C ALA A 101 -8.53 -14.16 -2.99
N ALA A 102 -8.98 -13.33 -2.04
CA ALA A 102 -10.23 -12.58 -2.17
C ALA A 102 -10.16 -11.45 -3.19
N ILE A 103 -9.02 -10.76 -3.32
CA ILE A 103 -8.86 -9.65 -4.27
C ILE A 103 -8.47 -10.10 -5.68
N ALA A 104 -7.82 -11.27 -5.82
CA ALA A 104 -7.32 -11.76 -7.10
C ALA A 104 -8.36 -11.81 -8.23
N PRO A 105 -9.61 -12.28 -8.02
CA PRO A 105 -10.66 -12.25 -9.05
C PRO A 105 -11.02 -10.85 -9.55
N HIS A 106 -10.75 -9.82 -8.74
CA HIS A 106 -11.10 -8.43 -9.03
C HIS A 106 -9.89 -7.55 -9.38
N ALA A 107 -8.67 -8.12 -9.40
CA ALA A 107 -7.44 -7.36 -9.64
C ALA A 107 -7.48 -6.59 -10.97
N ALA A 108 -8.08 -7.16 -12.02
CA ALA A 108 -8.22 -6.54 -13.33
C ALA A 108 -9.06 -5.24 -13.33
N ALA A 109 -9.90 -5.01 -12.30
CA ALA A 109 -10.69 -3.80 -12.16
C ALA A 109 -9.83 -2.55 -11.82
N TYR A 110 -8.64 -2.75 -11.25
CA TYR A 110 -7.71 -1.69 -10.88
C TYR A 110 -6.71 -1.38 -12.02
N ASN A 111 -6.20 -0.15 -12.07
CA ASN A 111 -5.02 0.16 -12.88
C ASN A 111 -3.84 -0.74 -12.43
N GLY A 112 -2.88 -1.06 -13.31
CA GLY A 112 -1.84 -2.05 -13.01
C GLY A 112 -1.02 -1.76 -11.73
N PHE A 113 -0.70 -2.80 -10.98
CA PHE A 113 0.06 -2.73 -9.72
C PHE A 113 0.83 -4.02 -9.46
N ASN A 114 1.81 -3.95 -8.54
CA ASN A 114 2.38 -5.12 -7.87
C ASN A 114 2.30 -4.93 -6.36
#